data_AF-A0A4W2IPK1-F1
#
_entry.id   AF-A0A4W2IPK1-F1
#
_cell.length_a   1.000
_cell.length_b   1.000
_cell.length_c   1.000
_cell.angle_alpha   90.00
_cell.angle_beta   90.00
_cell.angle_gamma   90.00
#
_symmetry.space_group_name_H-M   'P 1'
#
loop_
_entity.id
_entity.type
_entity.pdbx_description
1 polymer ?
#
loop_
_entity_poly.entity_id
_entity_poly.type
_entity_poly.pdbx_seq_one_letter_code
_entity_poly.pdbx_strand_id
1 'polypeptide(L)'
;MPPPSRSLLWLGLVLGAVCASRGPAAPGNATDPLNVLLIIVDDLRPSLGCYGNKLIRSPNIDQLASRSLLFQNAFAQQAVCAPSRVSFLTGRRPDTTRLYDFNSYWRVHAGNFSTIPQYFKENGYVTMSVGKVFHPGTACPAESGLSFFVPGDWRPLLGLALSLQRPFWARWTPC
;
A
#
# COMPACT_ATOMS: atom_id res chain seq x y z
N MET A 1 -46.91 -22.69 62.99
CA MET A 1 -46.26 -22.47 61.68
C MET A 1 -47.13 -21.51 60.88
N PRO A 2 -46.66 -20.29 60.57
CA PRO A 2 -47.41 -19.37 59.71
C PRO A 2 -47.11 -19.68 58.22
N PRO A 3 -48.03 -19.44 57.28
CA PRO A 3 -47.69 -19.37 55.87
C PRO A 3 -47.43 -17.90 55.48
N PRO A 4 -46.33 -17.61 54.77
CA PRO A 4 -46.23 -16.43 53.91
C PRO A 4 -46.21 -16.91 52.44
N SER A 5 -47.24 -16.61 51.66
CA SER A 5 -47.44 -15.37 50.89
C SER A 5 -46.61 -15.35 49.60
N ARG A 6 -47.29 -15.33 48.44
CA ARG A 6 -47.31 -14.21 47.47
C ARG A 6 -45.90 -13.82 47.01
N SER A 7 -45.45 -14.01 45.77
CA SER A 7 -46.07 -13.48 44.56
C SER A 7 -45.32 -14.03 43.34
N LEU A 8 -46.04 -14.69 42.43
CA LEU A 8 -45.69 -14.75 41.01
C LEU A 8 -45.94 -13.35 40.39
N LEU A 9 -45.31 -13.07 39.24
CA LEU A 9 -45.28 -11.81 38.45
C LEU A 9 -43.97 -11.04 38.73
N TRP A 10 -43.02 -10.89 37.82
CA TRP A 10 -43.14 -10.51 36.41
C TRP A 10 -41.98 -11.07 35.57
N LEU A 11 -42.31 -11.91 34.59
CA LEU A 11 -41.44 -12.23 33.45
C LEU A 11 -41.55 -11.04 32.47
N GLY A 12 -40.69 -10.05 32.62
CA GLY A 12 -40.70 -8.81 31.82
C GLY A 12 -39.60 -8.81 30.77
N LEU A 13 -39.94 -9.34 29.59
CA LEU A 13 -39.25 -9.25 28.30
C LEU A 13 -38.69 -7.84 28.01
N VAL A 14 -37.36 -7.67 28.01
CA VAL A 14 -36.71 -6.54 27.31
C VAL A 14 -35.52 -7.06 26.52
N LEU A 15 -35.80 -7.86 25.47
CA LEU A 15 -34.89 -8.02 24.33
C LEU A 15 -35.09 -6.81 23.42
N GLY A 16 -34.51 -5.67 23.81
CA GLY A 16 -34.44 -4.48 22.98
C GLY A 16 -33.38 -4.68 21.90
N ALA A 17 -33.79 -5.17 20.73
CA ALA A 17 -32.98 -5.24 19.53
C ALA A 17 -32.57 -3.82 19.09
N VAL A 18 -31.39 -3.37 19.51
CA VAL A 18 -30.71 -2.23 18.89
C VAL A 18 -30.16 -2.71 17.54
N CYS A 19 -31.03 -2.83 16.55
CA CYS A 19 -30.63 -2.82 15.15
C CYS A 19 -30.15 -1.41 14.83
N ALA A 20 -28.87 -1.15 15.07
CA ALA A 20 -28.18 -0.02 14.45
C ALA A 20 -28.24 -0.23 12.94
N SER A 21 -29.20 0.43 12.28
CA SER A 21 -29.34 0.49 10.84
C SER A 21 -28.11 1.21 10.27
N ARG A 22 -27.06 0.43 10.00
CA ARG A 22 -25.92 0.88 9.21
C ARG A 22 -26.44 0.99 7.77
N GLY A 23 -26.82 2.20 7.38
CA GLY A 23 -27.26 2.48 6.01
C GLY A 23 -26.19 1.99 5.04
N PRO A 24 -26.59 1.37 3.89
CA PRO A 24 -25.62 0.94 2.90
C PRO A 24 -24.80 2.15 2.48
N ALA A 25 -23.46 2.05 2.60
CA ALA A 25 -22.56 3.02 2.02
C ALA A 25 -22.90 3.12 0.53
N ALA A 26 -23.18 4.34 0.07
CA ALA A 26 -23.53 4.57 -1.33
C ALA A 26 -22.47 3.92 -2.23
N PRO A 27 -22.85 3.06 -3.19
CA PRO A 27 -21.91 2.54 -4.15
C PRO A 27 -21.37 3.73 -4.93
N GLY A 28 -20.08 4.05 -4.74
CA GLY A 28 -19.39 4.96 -5.65
C GLY A 28 -19.53 4.41 -7.07
N ASN A 29 -19.74 5.30 -8.04
CA ASN A 29 -19.90 4.94 -9.45
C ASN A 29 -18.85 3.89 -9.84
N ALA A 30 -19.31 2.66 -10.11
CA ALA A 30 -18.46 1.48 -10.34
C ALA A 30 -17.72 1.52 -11.70
N THR A 31 -17.58 2.71 -12.28
CA THR A 31 -17.02 2.95 -13.62
C THR A 31 -15.66 3.64 -13.57
N ASP A 32 -15.29 4.26 -12.45
CA ASP A 32 -14.01 4.96 -12.35
C ASP A 32 -12.89 4.01 -11.89
N PRO A 33 -11.70 4.07 -12.51
CA PRO A 33 -10.56 3.26 -12.11
C PRO A 33 -10.15 3.56 -10.66
N LEU A 34 -9.83 2.50 -9.90
CA LEU A 34 -9.37 2.64 -8.52
C LEU A 34 -7.94 3.16 -8.44
N ASN A 35 -7.66 4.02 -7.46
CA ASN A 35 -6.31 4.44 -7.11
C ASN A 35 -5.59 3.34 -6.32
N VAL A 36 -4.27 3.24 -6.51
CA VAL A 36 -3.42 2.24 -5.84
C VAL A 36 -2.38 2.93 -4.97
N LEU A 37 -2.35 2.60 -3.68
CA LEU A 37 -1.30 3.01 -2.75
C LEU A 37 -0.51 1.78 -2.30
N LEU A 38 0.70 1.62 -2.83
CA LEU A 38 1.62 0.54 -2.48
C LEU A 38 2.59 1.02 -1.39
N ILE A 39 2.45 0.46 -0.17
CA ILE A 39 3.33 0.78 0.96
C ILE A 39 4.33 -0.36 1.14
N ILE A 40 5.62 -0.05 1.04
CA ILE A 40 6.72 -1.01 1.21
C ILE A 40 7.59 -0.51 2.37
N VAL A 41 7.88 -1.39 3.33
CA VAL A 41 8.74 -1.09 4.48
C VAL A 41 10.03 -1.89 4.36
N ASP A 42 11.17 -1.22 4.52
CA ASP A 42 12.49 -1.85 4.46
C ASP A 42 12.77 -2.62 5.77
N ASP A 43 13.22 -3.87 5.64
CA ASP A 43 13.60 -4.78 6.73
C ASP A 43 12.55 -4.98 7.85
N LEU A 44 11.25 -4.78 7.55
CA LEU A 44 10.17 -5.01 8.50
C LEU A 44 9.77 -6.49 8.54
N ARG A 45 10.04 -7.13 9.68
CA ARG A 45 9.41 -8.40 10.07
C ARG A 45 7.97 -8.17 10.58
N PRO A 46 7.07 -9.17 10.57
CA PRO A 46 5.69 -9.03 11.05
C PRO A 46 5.59 -9.00 12.60
N SER A 47 6.42 -8.19 13.26
CA SER A 47 6.37 -7.94 14.71
C SER A 47 5.37 -6.83 15.04
N LEU A 48 4.13 -6.97 14.57
CA LEU A 48 3.07 -5.97 14.69
C LEU A 48 1.91 -6.49 15.54
N GLY A 49 1.10 -5.58 16.09
CA GLY A 49 -0.10 -5.91 16.88
C GLY A 49 -1.07 -6.81 16.12
N CYS A 50 -1.37 -6.49 14.86
CA CYS A 50 -2.22 -7.29 13.98
C CYS A 50 -1.67 -8.69 13.62
N TYR A 51 -0.39 -8.95 13.88
CA TYR A 51 0.25 -10.27 13.77
C TYR A 51 0.43 -10.97 15.14
N GLY A 52 -0.20 -10.45 16.20
CA GLY A 52 -0.21 -11.05 17.53
C GLY A 52 0.91 -10.58 18.47
N ASN A 53 1.73 -9.60 18.07
CA ASN A 53 2.77 -9.05 18.95
C ASN A 53 2.15 -8.09 19.98
N LYS A 54 2.30 -8.40 21.28
CA LYS A 54 1.74 -7.60 22.38
C LYS A 54 2.65 -6.46 22.87
N LEU A 55 3.91 -6.43 22.46
CA LEU A 55 4.92 -5.48 22.92
C LEU A 55 5.04 -4.27 21.99
N ILE A 56 5.03 -4.51 20.68
CA ILE A 56 5.20 -3.45 19.68
C ILE A 56 3.89 -2.68 19.49
N ARG A 57 3.97 -1.35 19.53
CA ARG A 57 2.82 -0.47 19.31
C ARG A 57 2.74 -0.06 17.85
N SER A 58 1.75 -0.60 17.13
CA SER A 58 1.53 -0.33 15.69
C SER A 58 0.08 0.12 15.37
N PRO A 59 -0.50 1.08 16.10
CA PRO A 59 -1.95 1.35 16.07
C PRO A 59 -2.50 1.68 14.68
N ASN A 60 -1.73 2.40 13.84
CA ASN A 60 -2.17 2.77 12.49
C ASN A 60 -2.15 1.57 11.52
N ILE A 61 -1.18 0.67 11.65
CA ILE A 61 -1.11 -0.54 10.82
C ILE A 61 -2.18 -1.54 11.29
N ASP A 62 -2.43 -1.62 12.59
CA ASP A 62 -3.48 -2.45 13.15
C ASP A 62 -4.88 -1.96 12.70
N GLN A 63 -5.08 -0.64 12.65
CA GLN A 63 -6.29 -0.04 12.09
C GLN A 63 -6.43 -0.28 10.58
N LEU A 64 -5.33 -0.26 9.82
CA LEU A 64 -5.35 -0.63 8.40
C LEU A 64 -5.75 -2.10 8.23
N ALA A 65 -5.21 -3.00 9.06
CA ALA A 65 -5.50 -4.42 9.01
C ALA A 65 -6.96 -4.75 9.35
N SER A 66 -7.61 -4.01 10.26
CA SER A 66 -9.01 -4.27 10.66
C SER A 66 -10.03 -4.02 9.54
N ARG A 67 -9.64 -3.28 8.50
CA ARG A 67 -10.45 -3.01 7.29
C ARG A 67 -9.91 -3.69 6.03
N SER A 68 -8.95 -4.60 6.17
CA SER A 68 -8.24 -5.23 5.05
C SER A 68 -8.21 -6.74 5.19
N LEU A 69 -7.81 -7.44 4.12
CA LEU A 69 -7.43 -8.85 4.21
C LEU A 69 -5.97 -8.97 4.65
N LEU A 70 -5.71 -9.70 5.74
CA LEU A 70 -4.36 -9.93 6.27
C LEU A 70 -3.87 -11.34 5.94
N PHE A 71 -2.70 -11.44 5.30
CA PHE A 71 -2.04 -12.72 5.02
C PHE A 71 -1.09 -13.09 6.15
N GLN A 72 -1.38 -14.18 6.87
CA GLN A 72 -0.53 -14.65 7.96
C GLN A 72 0.77 -15.32 7.46
N ASN A 73 0.75 -15.86 6.24
CA ASN A 73 1.84 -16.61 5.63
C ASN A 73 2.24 -15.98 4.29
N ALA A 74 3.00 -14.89 4.34
CA ALA A 74 3.56 -14.21 3.17
C ALA A 74 5.10 -14.22 3.25
N PHE A 75 5.76 -14.69 2.19
CA PHE A 75 7.21 -14.84 2.15
C PHE A 75 7.80 -14.16 0.90
N ALA A 76 8.94 -13.48 1.09
CA ALA A 76 9.73 -12.96 -0.01
C ALA A 76 10.49 -14.10 -0.72
N GLN A 77 10.76 -13.95 -2.02
CA GLN A 77 11.49 -14.98 -2.79
C GLN A 77 12.98 -15.05 -2.40
N GLN A 78 13.56 -13.93 -1.98
CA GLN A 78 14.92 -13.86 -1.42
C GLN A 78 14.96 -12.78 -0.34
N ALA A 79 15.58 -13.07 0.80
CA ALA A 79 15.64 -12.16 1.96
C ALA A 79 16.76 -11.10 1.83
N VAL A 80 16.84 -10.44 0.66
CA VAL A 80 17.80 -9.37 0.36
C VAL A 80 17.09 -8.27 -0.43
N CYS A 81 17.41 -7.00 -0.12
CA CYS A 81 16.75 -5.81 -0.67
C CYS A 81 16.55 -5.82 -2.20
N ALA A 82 17.63 -5.79 -2.99
CA ALA A 82 17.53 -5.63 -4.45
C ALA A 82 16.89 -6.83 -5.15
N PRO A 83 17.29 -8.10 -4.88
CA PRO A 83 16.66 -9.28 -5.46
C PRO A 83 15.16 -9.35 -5.16
N SER A 84 14.77 -9.10 -3.90
CA SER A 84 13.37 -9.10 -3.47
C SER A 84 12.56 -8.04 -4.22
N ARG A 85 13.04 -6.79 -4.23
CA ARG A 85 12.37 -5.64 -4.85
C ARG A 85 12.19 -5.82 -6.35
N VAL A 86 13.23 -6.22 -7.05
CA VAL A 86 13.15 -6.47 -8.51
C VAL A 86 12.21 -7.65 -8.79
N SER A 87 12.26 -8.71 -7.98
CA SER A 87 11.39 -9.87 -8.13
C SER A 87 9.90 -9.49 -8.09
N PHE A 88 9.43 -8.84 -7.02
CA PHE A 88 8.01 -8.51 -6.93
C PHE A 88 7.58 -7.34 -7.83
N LEU A 89 8.46 -6.37 -8.12
CA LEU A 89 8.11 -5.24 -9.00
C LEU A 89 8.01 -5.65 -10.47
N THR A 90 8.73 -6.69 -10.90
CA THR A 90 8.63 -7.26 -12.26
C THR A 90 7.68 -8.46 -12.34
N GLY A 91 7.24 -9.01 -11.20
CA GLY A 91 6.43 -10.22 -11.13
C GLY A 91 7.19 -11.49 -11.53
N ARG A 92 8.52 -11.50 -11.43
CA ARG A 92 9.40 -12.61 -11.83
C ARG A 92 10.21 -13.11 -10.65
N ARG A 93 10.47 -14.43 -10.60
CA ARG A 93 11.33 -15.00 -9.55
C ARG A 93 12.79 -14.56 -9.73
N PRO A 94 13.61 -14.56 -8.65
CA PRO A 94 15.04 -14.27 -8.72
C PRO A 94 15.78 -15.08 -9.79
N ASP A 95 15.39 -16.35 -10.03
CA ASP A 95 16.00 -17.20 -11.06
C ASP A 95 15.73 -16.69 -12.49
N THR A 96 14.61 -16.00 -12.70
CA THR A 96 14.26 -15.38 -13.99
C THR A 96 14.90 -14.00 -14.14
N THR A 97 14.95 -13.21 -13.07
CA THR A 97 15.62 -11.89 -13.09
C THR A 97 17.14 -12.03 -13.09
N ARG A 98 17.66 -13.20 -12.67
CA ARG A 98 19.07 -13.52 -12.49
C ARG A 98 19.83 -12.51 -11.61
N LEU A 99 19.09 -11.83 -10.73
CA LEU A 99 19.63 -10.85 -9.80
C LEU A 99 19.61 -11.48 -8.39
N TYR A 100 20.78 -11.91 -7.92
CA TYR A 100 20.97 -12.45 -6.57
C TYR A 100 21.69 -11.48 -5.64
N ASP A 101 22.27 -10.41 -6.20
CA ASP A 101 22.96 -9.32 -5.51
C ASP A 101 22.30 -7.96 -5.87
N PHE A 102 23.08 -6.89 -5.99
CA PHE A 102 22.62 -5.56 -6.40
C PHE A 102 23.45 -4.95 -7.54
N ASN A 103 24.26 -5.76 -8.23
CA ASN A 103 25.28 -5.28 -9.17
C ASN A 103 24.86 -5.33 -10.65
N SER A 104 23.63 -5.77 -10.94
CA SER A 104 23.14 -5.90 -12.31
C SER A 104 21.78 -5.26 -12.53
N TYR A 105 21.57 -4.76 -13.76
CA TYR A 105 20.29 -4.23 -14.20
C TYR A 105 19.53 -5.29 -15.02
N TRP A 106 18.35 -5.70 -14.56
CA TRP A 106 17.64 -6.85 -15.12
C TRP A 106 17.30 -6.72 -16.61
N ARG A 107 17.04 -5.49 -17.11
CA ARG A 107 16.72 -5.27 -18.52
C ARG A 107 17.88 -5.57 -19.46
N VAL A 108 19.10 -5.46 -18.96
CA VAL A 108 20.33 -5.80 -19.69
C VAL A 108 20.70 -7.25 -19.45
N HIS A 109 20.59 -7.72 -18.20
CA HIS A 109 21.17 -8.99 -17.78
C HIS A 109 20.27 -10.22 -17.97
N ALA A 110 18.94 -10.03 -18.05
CA ALA A 110 17.98 -11.13 -18.12
C ALA A 110 16.93 -10.91 -19.23
N GLY A 111 16.27 -9.76 -19.23
CA GLY A 111 15.26 -9.44 -20.23
C GLY A 111 14.50 -8.17 -19.92
N ASN A 112 13.92 -7.57 -20.95
CA ASN A 112 13.18 -6.32 -20.87
C ASN A 112 11.81 -6.49 -20.19
N PHE A 113 11.82 -6.79 -18.90
CA PHE A 113 10.62 -7.05 -18.11
C PHE A 113 9.99 -5.75 -17.66
N SER A 114 8.70 -5.58 -17.97
CA SER A 114 7.88 -4.47 -17.47
C SER A 114 7.70 -4.55 -15.96
N THR A 115 7.58 -3.40 -15.33
CA THR A 115 7.34 -3.29 -13.88
C THR A 115 5.89 -2.93 -13.60
N ILE A 116 5.43 -3.16 -12.37
CA ILE A 116 4.11 -2.70 -11.89
C ILE A 116 3.88 -1.22 -12.24
N PRO A 117 4.72 -0.25 -11.81
CA PRO A 117 4.48 1.15 -12.14
C PRO A 117 4.53 1.44 -13.64
N GLN A 118 5.39 0.76 -14.42
CA GLN A 118 5.41 0.94 -15.88
C GLN A 118 4.06 0.54 -16.49
N TYR A 119 3.52 -0.62 -16.10
CA TYR A 119 2.23 -1.09 -16.60
C TYR A 119 1.09 -0.12 -16.26
N PHE A 120 1.06 0.40 -15.03
CA PHE A 120 0.06 1.41 -14.63
C PHE A 120 0.19 2.69 -15.47
N LYS A 121 1.43 3.18 -15.67
CA LYS A 121 1.70 4.37 -16.47
C LYS A 121 1.24 4.21 -17.93
N GLU A 122 1.49 3.06 -18.54
CA GLU A 122 1.04 2.73 -19.90
C GLU A 122 -0.50 2.68 -20.02
N ASN A 123 -1.21 2.43 -18.91
CA ASN A 123 -2.67 2.40 -18.83
C ASN A 123 -3.28 3.70 -18.30
N GLY A 124 -2.57 4.83 -18.41
CA GLY A 124 -3.11 6.16 -18.11
C GLY A 124 -3.09 6.56 -16.64
N TYR A 125 -2.43 5.79 -15.77
CA TYR A 125 -2.24 6.20 -14.38
C TYR A 125 -1.03 7.13 -14.21
N VAL A 126 -1.15 8.07 -13.28
CA VAL A 126 0.01 8.81 -12.79
C VAL A 126 0.72 7.96 -11.75
N THR A 127 1.95 7.54 -12.04
CA THR A 127 2.76 6.71 -11.13
C THR A 127 3.84 7.53 -10.47
N MET A 128 3.85 7.57 -9.14
CA MET A 128 4.85 8.28 -8.35
C MET A 128 5.58 7.30 -7.43
N SER A 129 6.88 7.54 -7.22
CA SER A 129 7.71 6.77 -6.31
C SER A 129 8.27 7.69 -5.23
N VAL A 130 8.08 7.32 -3.95
CA VAL A 130 8.56 8.07 -2.80
C VAL A 130 9.35 7.15 -1.88
N GLY A 131 10.57 7.56 -1.53
CA GLY A 131 11.48 6.76 -0.70
C GLY A 131 12.09 5.57 -1.45
N LYS A 132 12.42 4.51 -0.71
CA LYS A 132 13.09 3.31 -1.23
C LYS A 132 12.06 2.31 -1.77
N VAL A 133 11.67 2.48 -3.03
CA VAL A 133 10.82 1.51 -3.77
C VAL A 133 11.70 0.52 -4.52
N PHE A 134 12.51 1.01 -5.45
CA PHE A 134 13.63 0.25 -6.01
C PHE A 134 14.85 0.34 -5.07
N HIS A 135 15.74 -0.64 -5.17
CA HIS A 135 17.05 -0.54 -4.52
C HIS A 135 17.90 0.45 -5.33
N PRO A 136 18.56 1.45 -4.70
CA PRO A 136 19.38 2.42 -5.41
C PRO A 136 20.60 1.77 -6.08
N GLY A 137 21.21 2.45 -7.06
CA GLY A 137 22.37 1.97 -7.79
C GLY A 137 22.01 1.16 -9.05
N THR A 138 22.89 0.22 -9.45
CA THR A 138 22.82 -0.46 -10.76
C THR A 138 21.53 -1.24 -11.00
N ALA A 139 20.90 -1.74 -9.93
CA ALA A 139 19.63 -2.46 -10.02
C ALA A 139 18.40 -1.54 -10.19
N CYS A 140 18.57 -0.21 -10.24
CA CYS A 140 17.48 0.75 -10.33
C CYS A 140 17.26 1.19 -11.80
N PRO A 141 16.03 1.16 -12.34
CA PRO A 141 15.76 1.72 -13.67
C PRO A 141 16.01 3.21 -13.67
N ALA A 142 16.77 3.72 -14.64
CA ALA A 142 16.94 5.17 -14.84
C ALA A 142 15.59 5.91 -14.95
N GLU A 143 14.57 5.23 -15.48
CA GLU A 143 13.20 5.72 -15.68
C GLU A 143 12.38 5.83 -14.38
N SER A 144 12.87 5.25 -13.28
CA SER A 144 12.22 5.32 -11.97
C SER A 144 12.52 6.63 -11.21
N GLY A 145 13.48 7.43 -11.71
CA GLY A 145 13.71 8.80 -11.30
C GLY A 145 12.77 9.76 -12.03
N LEU A 146 11.82 10.33 -11.29
CA LEU A 146 10.99 11.50 -11.64
C LEU A 146 9.76 11.22 -12.52
N SER A 147 8.61 11.18 -11.84
CA SER A 147 7.40 11.91 -12.27
C SER A 147 6.66 12.38 -11.03
N PHE A 148 7.18 13.42 -10.36
CA PHE A 148 6.36 14.23 -9.47
C PHE A 148 5.55 15.19 -10.36
N PHE A 149 4.26 14.90 -10.52
CA PHE A 149 3.26 15.96 -10.75
C PHE A 149 2.58 16.15 -9.39
N VAL A 150 2.96 17.17 -8.65
CA VAL A 150 2.22 17.54 -7.43
C VAL A 150 0.82 17.96 -7.88
N PRO A 151 -0.28 17.31 -7.47
CA PRO A 151 -1.61 17.86 -7.66
C PRO A 151 -1.78 18.96 -6.61
N GLY A 152 -1.29 20.13 -6.96
CA GLY A 152 -1.46 21.37 -6.22
C GLY A 152 -2.22 22.38 -7.06
N ASP A 153 -3.25 21.97 -7.81
CA ASP A 153 -4.24 22.93 -8.32
C ASP A 153 -5.60 22.25 -8.58
N TRP A 154 -6.52 22.45 -7.63
CA TRP A 154 -7.95 22.21 -7.82
C TRP A 154 -8.64 23.53 -8.16
N ARG A 155 -8.29 24.17 -9.28
CA ARG A 155 -9.10 25.27 -9.85
C ARG A 155 -9.24 25.15 -11.37
N PRO A 156 -10.43 25.51 -11.91
CA PRO A 156 -10.80 25.16 -13.27
C PRO A 156 -10.18 26.11 -14.31
N LEU A 157 -9.85 25.54 -15.47
CA LEU A 157 -9.71 26.14 -16.81
C LEU A 157 -9.62 27.68 -16.89
N LEU A 158 -8.44 28.23 -17.22
CA LEU A 158 -8.24 29.31 -18.20
C LEU A 158 -6.76 29.79 -18.21
N GLY A 159 -6.15 29.87 -19.40
CA GLY A 159 -5.12 30.89 -19.71
C GLY A 159 -3.65 30.44 -19.80
N LEU A 160 -3.06 30.65 -20.99
CA LEU A 160 -1.63 30.70 -21.28
C LEU A 160 -0.81 31.48 -20.24
N ALA A 161 0.39 30.98 -19.88
CA ALA A 161 1.65 31.75 -19.91
C ALA A 161 2.85 30.87 -19.49
N LEU A 162 3.93 30.98 -20.28
CA LEU A 162 5.29 30.57 -19.89
C LEU A 162 5.72 31.29 -18.60
N SER A 163 6.43 30.58 -17.71
CA SER A 163 7.55 31.19 -16.98
C SER A 163 8.50 30.12 -16.44
N LEU A 164 9.76 30.26 -16.83
CA LEU A 164 10.91 29.58 -16.25
C LEU A 164 11.09 30.00 -14.77
N GLN A 165 11.17 29.03 -13.85
CA GLN A 165 11.94 29.24 -12.63
C GLN A 165 12.68 27.97 -12.21
N ARG A 166 13.98 28.17 -12.01
CA ARG A 166 15.07 27.23 -11.77
C ARG A 166 15.09 26.67 -10.34
N PRO A 167 15.91 25.63 -10.06
CA PRO A 167 15.67 24.65 -9.02
C PRO A 167 16.23 25.07 -7.65
N PHE A 168 15.46 24.82 -6.60
CA PHE A 168 15.90 24.97 -5.22
C PHE A 168 16.13 23.58 -4.60
N TRP A 169 17.42 23.30 -4.38
CA TRP A 169 18.08 22.17 -3.78
C TRP A 169 17.24 21.21 -2.90
N ALA A 170 16.90 20.06 -3.47
CA ALA A 170 16.94 18.80 -2.75
C ALA A 170 17.74 17.82 -3.63
N ARG A 171 19.00 17.57 -3.25
CA ARG A 171 19.82 16.53 -3.89
C ARG A 171 19.27 15.18 -3.44
N TRP A 172 18.26 14.71 -4.13
CA TRP A 172 17.87 13.30 -4.09
C TRP A 172 18.94 12.53 -4.84
N THR A 173 19.46 11.46 -4.25
CA THR A 173 20.17 10.47 -5.04
C THR A 173 19.20 9.99 -6.11
N PRO A 174 19.50 10.16 -7.40
CA PRO A 174 18.85 9.33 -8.39
C PRO A 174 19.20 7.86 -8.06
N CYS A 175 18.64 6.93 -8.80
CA CYS A 175 19.45 5.75 -9.09
C CYS A 175 20.91 6.22 -9.38
#